data_AF-A0A672M2C2-F1
#
_entry.id   AF-A0A672M2C2-F1
#
_cell.length_a   1.000
_cell.length_b   1.000
_cell.length_c   1.000
_cell.angle_alpha   90.00
_cell.angle_beta   90.00
_cell.angle_gamma   90.00
#
_symmetry.space_group_name_H-M   'P 1'
#
loop_
_entity.id
_entity.type
_entity.pdbx_description
1 polymer ?
#
loop_
_entity_poly.entity_id
_entity_poly.type
_entity_poly.pdbx_seq_one_letter_code
_entity_poly.pdbx_strand_id
1 'polypeptide(L)'
;MSSREKTKVVLLACGSFNPITNMHLRMFELARDHLEDTGRYRVVKGIISPVGDSYKKKGLIEACHRLEMARLATQNSDWITVDDWESQQTEWVETAKVVRHHAELISSENNNDDVDTVRCGKRRKLEQNTIICQSSSYINTKEGISLYTRKIALKLKHHKVIEQVGDQYVVKTLSTFRNYTFSFRVNEEFVEFTKALDDRHCKSLVTWEGNKLVCIQKGEKKNRGWAHWIEDDKLHLELHCEDQVCKQVFKRVV
;
A
#
# COMPACT_ATOMS: atom_id res chain seq x y z
N MET A 1 4.42 -20.75 -26.90
CA MET A 1 4.04 -21.44 -25.64
C MET A 1 2.57 -21.13 -25.37
N SER A 2 1.75 -22.13 -25.04
CA SER A 2 0.34 -21.88 -24.67
C SER A 2 0.28 -21.11 -23.35
N SER A 3 -0.39 -19.96 -23.34
CA SER A 3 -0.70 -19.23 -22.12
C SER A 3 -1.72 -20.02 -21.32
N ARG A 4 -1.28 -20.64 -20.21
CA ARG A 4 -2.22 -21.28 -19.27
C ARG A 4 -3.21 -20.22 -18.78
N GLU A 5 -4.49 -20.50 -18.96
CA GLU A 5 -5.55 -19.62 -18.49
C GLU A 5 -5.48 -19.47 -16.97
N LYS A 6 -5.53 -18.22 -16.50
CA LYS A 6 -5.48 -17.91 -15.06
C LYS A 6 -6.85 -18.09 -14.45
N THR A 7 -6.93 -18.77 -13.31
CA THR A 7 -8.17 -18.88 -12.54
C THR A 7 -8.59 -17.49 -12.07
N LYS A 8 -9.75 -17.00 -12.53
CA LYS A 8 -10.38 -15.77 -12.01
C LYS A 8 -10.77 -16.01 -10.56
N VAL A 9 -10.48 -15.04 -9.68
CA VAL A 9 -10.85 -15.11 -8.26
C VAL A 9 -11.40 -13.77 -7.77
N VAL A 10 -12.33 -13.83 -6.81
CA VAL A 10 -12.87 -12.66 -6.11
C VAL A 10 -12.46 -12.74 -4.65
N LEU A 11 -12.06 -11.59 -4.10
CA LEU A 11 -11.72 -11.45 -2.68
C LEU A 11 -12.94 -10.94 -1.93
N LEU A 12 -13.27 -11.55 -0.80
CA LEU A 12 -14.37 -11.14 0.08
C LEU A 12 -13.84 -10.92 1.50
N ALA A 13 -14.19 -9.80 2.10
CA ALA A 13 -13.94 -9.53 3.52
C ALA A 13 -15.26 -9.18 4.22
N CYS A 14 -15.76 -10.13 5.01
CA CYS A 14 -16.86 -9.89 5.95
C CYS A 14 -16.30 -9.33 7.27
N GLY A 15 -17.03 -8.44 7.94
CA GLY A 15 -16.57 -7.92 9.23
C GLY A 15 -17.31 -6.70 9.75
N SER A 16 -16.91 -6.19 10.92
CA SER A 16 -17.58 -5.03 11.53
C SER A 16 -17.33 -3.72 10.79
N PHE A 17 -16.12 -3.47 10.27
CA PHE A 17 -15.69 -2.18 9.69
C PHE A 17 -16.12 -0.97 10.53
N ASN A 18 -15.74 -1.00 11.82
CA ASN A 18 -16.24 -0.08 12.84
C ASN A 18 -15.12 0.77 13.48
N PRO A 19 -14.66 1.86 12.83
CA PRO A 19 -14.93 2.23 11.43
C PRO A 19 -14.06 1.43 10.44
N ILE A 20 -14.28 1.61 9.14
CA ILE A 20 -13.31 1.16 8.13
C ILE A 20 -11.98 1.91 8.30
N THR A 21 -10.88 1.32 7.82
CA THR A 21 -9.54 1.90 7.89
C THR A 21 -8.75 1.50 6.65
N ASN A 22 -7.69 2.26 6.35
CA ASN A 22 -6.78 1.95 5.24
C ASN A 22 -6.14 0.54 5.37
N MET A 23 -6.11 -0.06 6.57
CA MET A 23 -5.66 -1.44 6.75
C MET A 23 -6.58 -2.47 6.10
N HIS A 24 -7.89 -2.21 6.09
CA HIS A 24 -8.86 -3.08 5.45
C HIS A 24 -8.68 -3.06 3.92
N LEU A 25 -8.56 -1.86 3.33
CA LEU A 25 -8.23 -1.72 1.90
C LEU A 25 -6.89 -2.38 1.56
N ARG A 26 -5.88 -2.18 2.42
CA ARG A 26 -4.54 -2.76 2.22
C ARG A 26 -4.53 -4.29 2.22
N MET A 27 -5.43 -4.92 2.98
CA MET A 27 -5.59 -6.38 3.02
C MET A 27 -5.99 -6.94 1.64
N PHE A 28 -6.88 -6.24 0.91
CA PHE A 28 -7.24 -6.60 -0.47
C PHE A 28 -6.04 -6.50 -1.41
N GLU A 29 -5.34 -5.37 -1.41
CA GLU A 29 -4.14 -5.16 -2.24
C GLU A 29 -3.08 -6.24 -1.98
N LEU A 30 -2.78 -6.55 -0.72
CA LEU A 30 -1.82 -7.61 -0.35
C LEU A 30 -2.25 -9.01 -0.81
N ALA A 31 -3.54 -9.33 -0.70
CA ALA A 31 -4.07 -10.61 -1.14
C ALA A 31 -4.06 -10.73 -2.67
N ARG A 32 -4.38 -9.64 -3.40
CA ARG A 32 -4.27 -9.59 -4.86
C ARG A 32 -2.83 -9.78 -5.30
N ASP A 33 -1.91 -8.93 -4.82
CA ASP A 33 -0.50 -8.98 -5.18
C ASP A 33 0.06 -10.41 -4.98
N HIS A 34 -0.28 -11.05 -3.86
CA HIS A 34 0.16 -12.42 -3.57
C HIS A 34 -0.40 -13.47 -4.54
N LEU A 35 -1.70 -13.41 -4.86
CA LEU A 35 -2.35 -14.37 -5.75
C LEU A 35 -1.86 -14.23 -7.20
N GLU A 36 -1.67 -13.00 -7.67
CA GLU A 36 -1.23 -12.72 -9.03
C GLU A 36 0.27 -12.97 -9.22
N ASP A 37 1.12 -12.70 -8.21
CA ASP A 37 2.56 -13.07 -8.20
C ASP A 37 2.76 -14.60 -8.37
N THR A 38 1.77 -15.45 -8.02
CA THR A 38 1.87 -16.90 -8.29
C THR A 38 1.76 -17.27 -9.78
N GLY A 39 1.33 -16.34 -10.64
CA GLY A 39 1.05 -16.57 -12.05
C GLY A 39 -0.18 -17.45 -12.35
N ARG A 40 -0.81 -18.07 -11.34
CA ARG A 40 -1.95 -18.99 -11.49
C ARG A 40 -3.32 -18.30 -11.43
N TYR A 41 -3.41 -17.21 -10.67
CA TYR A 41 -4.66 -16.52 -10.39
C TYR A 41 -4.68 -15.12 -11.03
N ARG A 42 -5.89 -14.62 -11.28
CA ARG A 42 -6.17 -13.23 -11.62
C ARG A 42 -7.30 -12.75 -10.72
N VAL A 43 -7.09 -11.69 -9.95
CA VAL A 43 -8.16 -11.14 -9.12
C VAL A 43 -9.02 -10.21 -9.98
N VAL A 44 -10.33 -10.39 -9.94
CA VAL A 44 -11.27 -9.62 -10.79
C VAL A 44 -12.14 -8.64 -10.01
N LYS A 45 -12.35 -8.87 -8.71
CA LYS A 45 -13.20 -8.04 -7.84
C LYS A 45 -12.76 -8.21 -6.38
N GLY A 46 -12.89 -7.16 -5.58
CA GLY A 46 -12.79 -7.19 -4.12
C GLY A 46 -14.11 -6.71 -3.52
N ILE A 47 -14.65 -7.42 -2.55
CA ILE A 47 -15.95 -7.13 -1.92
C ILE A 47 -15.75 -6.95 -0.42
N ILE A 48 -16.07 -5.75 0.07
CA ILE A 48 -16.23 -5.45 1.50
C ILE A 48 -17.70 -5.68 1.84
N SER A 49 -17.98 -6.57 2.78
CA SER A 49 -19.34 -6.89 3.24
C SER A 49 -19.46 -6.59 4.73
N PRO A 50 -20.01 -5.42 5.12
CA PRO A 50 -20.15 -5.06 6.52
C PRO A 50 -21.30 -5.83 7.20
N VAL A 51 -21.01 -6.41 8.36
CA VAL A 51 -22.02 -7.15 9.14
C VAL A 51 -23.19 -6.26 9.55
N GLY A 52 -24.42 -6.80 9.53
CA GLY A 52 -25.61 -6.13 10.06
C GLY A 52 -25.58 -5.90 11.58
N ASP A 53 -26.41 -4.98 12.06
CA ASP A 53 -26.41 -4.54 13.47
C ASP A 53 -26.90 -5.64 14.44
N SER A 54 -27.63 -6.63 13.92
CA SER A 54 -28.00 -7.86 14.65
C SER A 54 -26.81 -8.72 15.11
N TYR A 55 -25.57 -8.39 14.71
CA TYR A 55 -24.34 -8.94 15.30
C TYR A 55 -24.13 -8.55 16.78
N LYS A 56 -24.78 -7.47 17.28
CA LYS A 56 -24.84 -7.09 18.70
C LYS A 56 -23.47 -6.92 19.41
N LYS A 57 -22.40 -6.64 18.66
CA LYS A 57 -21.08 -6.34 19.23
C LYS A 57 -21.12 -5.03 20.02
N LYS A 58 -20.58 -5.03 21.24
CA LYS A 58 -20.52 -3.82 22.10
C LYS A 58 -19.76 -2.69 21.39
N GLY A 59 -20.39 -1.52 21.28
CA GLY A 59 -19.81 -0.34 20.62
C GLY A 59 -19.81 -0.39 19.09
N LEU A 60 -20.61 -1.26 18.48
CA LEU A 60 -20.88 -1.23 17.03
C LEU A 60 -21.69 0.02 16.68
N ILE A 61 -21.17 0.86 15.78
CA ILE A 61 -21.90 1.96 15.15
C ILE A 61 -22.93 1.35 14.19
N GLU A 62 -24.06 2.03 13.94
CA GLU A 62 -25.10 1.57 13.00
C GLU A 62 -24.53 1.24 11.60
N ALA A 63 -25.12 0.22 10.96
CA ALA A 63 -24.71 -0.27 9.66
C ALA A 63 -24.71 0.82 8.59
N CYS A 64 -25.72 1.70 8.59
CA CYS A 64 -25.86 2.80 7.64
C CYS A 64 -24.59 3.69 7.57
N HIS A 65 -24.03 4.05 8.73
CA HIS A 65 -22.81 4.86 8.81
C HIS A 65 -21.56 4.05 8.41
N ARG A 66 -21.50 2.77 8.76
CA ARG A 66 -20.37 1.89 8.42
C ARG A 66 -20.30 1.61 6.93
N LEU A 67 -21.44 1.40 6.28
CA LEU A 67 -21.57 1.32 4.82
C LEU A 67 -21.08 2.58 4.14
N GLU A 68 -21.53 3.76 4.60
CA GLU A 68 -21.17 5.02 3.95
C GLU A 68 -19.68 5.35 4.12
N MET A 69 -19.14 5.16 5.33
CA MET A 69 -17.69 5.26 5.55
C MET A 69 -16.90 4.28 4.66
N ALA A 70 -17.42 3.07 4.46
CA ALA A 70 -16.79 2.09 3.58
C ALA A 70 -16.84 2.52 2.10
N ARG A 71 -17.99 3.00 1.61
CA ARG A 71 -18.19 3.48 0.24
C ARG A 71 -17.25 4.64 -0.08
N LEU A 72 -17.15 5.62 0.80
CA LEU A 72 -16.21 6.75 0.70
C LEU A 72 -14.75 6.28 0.72
N ALA A 73 -14.39 5.30 1.56
CA ALA A 73 -13.05 4.74 1.60
C ALA A 73 -12.67 3.97 0.32
N THR A 74 -13.65 3.32 -0.35
CA THR A 74 -13.45 2.63 -1.64
C THR A 74 -13.59 3.52 -2.87
N GLN A 75 -14.03 4.77 -2.75
CA GLN A 75 -14.40 5.63 -3.89
C GLN A 75 -13.31 5.81 -4.96
N ASN A 76 -12.04 5.71 -4.56
CA ASN A 76 -10.88 5.81 -5.46
C ASN A 76 -10.32 4.45 -5.93
N SER A 77 -11.00 3.34 -5.62
CA SER A 77 -10.65 2.00 -6.10
C SER A 77 -11.46 1.65 -7.35
N ASP A 78 -10.78 1.10 -8.34
CA ASP A 78 -11.36 0.59 -9.59
C ASP A 78 -11.84 -0.88 -9.48
N TRP A 79 -11.52 -1.57 -8.37
CA TRP A 79 -11.72 -3.01 -8.24
C TRP A 79 -12.29 -3.48 -6.88
N ILE A 80 -12.26 -2.63 -5.84
CA ILE A 80 -12.84 -2.93 -4.52
C ILE A 80 -14.20 -2.21 -4.40
N THR A 81 -15.27 -2.97 -4.20
CA THR A 81 -16.62 -2.47 -3.97
C THR A 81 -17.11 -2.78 -2.56
N VAL A 82 -18.08 -2.01 -2.07
CA VAL A 82 -18.82 -2.31 -0.84
C VAL A 82 -20.18 -2.87 -1.23
N ASP A 83 -20.53 -4.00 -0.63
CA ASP A 83 -21.84 -4.63 -0.76
C ASP A 83 -22.59 -4.48 0.57
N ASP A 84 -23.88 -4.16 0.51
CA ASP A 84 -24.73 -3.93 1.68
C ASP A 84 -25.69 -5.09 2.00
N TRP A 85 -25.68 -6.19 1.25
CA TRP A 85 -26.58 -7.32 1.48
C TRP A 85 -26.45 -7.91 2.88
N GLU A 86 -25.23 -8.18 3.38
CA GLU A 86 -25.00 -8.71 4.75
C GLU A 86 -25.53 -7.75 5.83
N SER A 87 -25.53 -6.45 5.53
CA SER A 87 -25.94 -5.40 6.47
C SER A 87 -27.46 -5.16 6.52
N GLN A 88 -28.17 -5.47 5.44
CA GLN A 88 -29.63 -5.34 5.31
C GLN A 88 -30.39 -6.51 5.95
N GLN A 89 -29.70 -7.57 6.39
CA GLN A 89 -30.34 -8.75 6.98
C GLN A 89 -30.88 -8.44 8.39
N THR A 90 -32.12 -8.88 8.64
CA THR A 90 -32.79 -8.69 9.94
C THR A 90 -32.13 -9.44 11.09
N GLU A 91 -31.52 -10.59 10.80
CA GLU A 91 -30.78 -11.42 11.75
C GLU A 91 -29.29 -11.47 11.40
N TRP A 92 -28.45 -11.87 12.35
CA TRP A 92 -27.03 -12.10 12.06
C TRP A 92 -26.85 -13.28 11.10
N VAL A 93 -26.07 -13.08 10.05
CA VAL A 93 -25.84 -14.07 9.00
C VAL A 93 -24.43 -14.65 9.08
N GLU A 94 -24.35 -15.98 9.01
CA GLU A 94 -23.09 -16.71 8.98
C GLU A 94 -22.31 -16.41 7.69
N THR A 95 -20.99 -16.21 7.79
CA THR A 95 -20.11 -15.95 6.64
C THR A 95 -20.27 -16.97 5.50
N ALA A 96 -20.59 -18.23 5.80
CA ALA A 96 -20.86 -19.24 4.78
C ALA A 96 -22.08 -18.92 3.89
N LYS A 97 -23.09 -18.22 4.40
CA LYS A 97 -24.26 -17.76 3.63
C LYS A 97 -23.89 -16.53 2.79
N VAL A 98 -23.10 -15.60 3.34
CA VAL A 98 -22.57 -14.42 2.62
C VAL A 98 -21.70 -14.84 1.43
N VAL A 99 -20.82 -15.83 1.62
CA VAL A 99 -19.99 -16.41 0.54
C VAL A 99 -20.86 -17.02 -0.57
N ARG A 100 -21.92 -17.78 -0.23
CA ARG A 100 -22.84 -18.35 -1.24
C ARG A 100 -23.56 -17.26 -2.02
N HIS A 101 -24.12 -16.27 -1.32
CA HIS A 101 -24.82 -15.14 -1.95
C HIS A 101 -23.95 -14.41 -2.99
N HIS A 102 -22.72 -14.05 -2.64
CA HIS A 102 -21.82 -13.41 -3.61
C HIS A 102 -21.38 -14.37 -4.73
N ALA A 103 -21.18 -15.66 -4.46
CA ALA A 103 -20.85 -16.64 -5.50
C ALA A 103 -21.99 -16.80 -6.52
N GLU A 104 -23.24 -16.81 -6.05
CA GLU A 104 -24.45 -16.84 -6.89
C GLU A 104 -24.57 -15.55 -7.74
N LEU A 105 -24.42 -14.37 -7.12
CA LEU A 105 -24.39 -13.09 -7.82
C LEU A 105 -23.32 -13.05 -8.92
N ILE A 106 -22.06 -13.38 -8.60
CA ILE A 106 -20.95 -13.37 -9.56
C ILE A 106 -21.19 -14.38 -10.70
N SER A 107 -21.81 -15.53 -10.39
CA SER A 107 -22.18 -16.51 -11.42
C SER A 107 -23.27 -15.96 -12.36
N SER A 108 -24.20 -15.16 -11.84
CA SER A 108 -25.22 -14.49 -12.66
C SER A 108 -24.67 -13.31 -13.47
N GLU A 109 -23.69 -12.55 -12.95
CA GLU A 109 -22.99 -11.49 -13.69
C GLU A 109 -22.31 -12.07 -14.94
N ASN A 110 -21.50 -13.13 -14.79
CA ASN A 110 -20.76 -13.74 -15.91
C ASN A 110 -21.66 -14.36 -17.02
N ASN A 111 -22.93 -14.65 -16.74
CA ASN A 111 -23.87 -15.19 -17.74
C ASN A 111 -24.49 -14.10 -18.64
N ASN A 112 -24.35 -12.80 -18.28
CA ASN A 112 -24.92 -11.68 -19.03
C ASN A 112 -23.89 -10.96 -19.92
N ASP A 113 -22.59 -11.25 -19.76
CA ASP A 113 -21.49 -10.57 -20.48
C ASP A 113 -21.28 -11.06 -21.95
N ASP A 114 -22.10 -11.99 -22.45
CA ASP A 114 -22.02 -12.53 -23.83
C ASP A 114 -22.75 -11.64 -24.87
N VAL A 115 -22.76 -10.32 -24.66
CA VAL A 115 -23.33 -9.32 -25.57
C VAL A 115 -22.29 -8.23 -25.86
N ASP A 116 -21.63 -8.37 -27.01
CA ASP A 116 -20.65 -7.41 -27.54
C ASP A 116 -21.19 -5.96 -27.59
N THR A 117 -20.53 -5.04 -26.89
CA THR A 117 -20.65 -3.59 -27.17
C THR A 117 -19.28 -2.92 -27.23
N VAL A 118 -19.07 -2.10 -28.28
CA VAL A 118 -17.73 -1.74 -28.77
C VAL A 118 -17.46 -0.23 -28.66
N ARG A 119 -16.33 0.12 -28.02
CA ARG A 119 -15.60 1.43 -28.02
C ARG A 119 -16.31 2.61 -27.32
N CYS A 120 -15.61 3.66 -26.82
CA CYS A 120 -14.21 4.12 -26.97
C CYS A 120 -13.71 4.75 -25.62
N GLY A 121 -12.48 5.24 -25.42
CA GLY A 121 -11.37 5.55 -26.33
C GLY A 121 -10.00 5.76 -25.65
N LYS A 122 -9.46 6.99 -25.58
CA LYS A 122 -8.10 7.28 -25.03
C LYS A 122 -7.95 8.66 -24.37
N ARG A 123 -7.15 8.74 -23.30
CA ARG A 123 -6.21 9.86 -23.01
C ARG A 123 -4.80 9.32 -22.76
N ARG A 124 -3.78 10.18 -22.94
CA ARG A 124 -2.41 9.79 -23.31
C ARG A 124 -1.50 9.48 -22.12
N LYS A 125 -0.53 8.59 -22.37
CA LYS A 125 0.57 8.18 -21.49
C LYS A 125 1.56 9.35 -21.30
N LEU A 126 2.06 9.54 -20.08
CA LEU A 126 3.25 10.36 -19.79
C LEU A 126 4.35 9.40 -19.35
N GLU A 127 5.56 9.52 -19.91
CA GLU A 127 6.68 8.63 -19.58
C GLU A 127 7.30 9.05 -18.26
N GLN A 128 7.51 8.08 -17.36
CA GLN A 128 8.13 8.29 -16.04
C GLN A 128 9.05 7.12 -15.70
N ASN A 129 10.35 7.41 -15.64
CA ASN A 129 11.39 6.46 -15.26
C ASN A 129 11.11 5.94 -13.84
N THR A 130 10.69 4.68 -13.77
CA THR A 130 10.28 4.02 -12.53
C THR A 130 11.43 3.16 -12.01
N ILE A 131 11.49 2.87 -10.72
CA ILE A 131 12.53 2.01 -10.13
C ILE A 131 11.83 0.98 -9.23
N ILE A 132 12.15 -0.31 -9.38
CA ILE A 132 11.44 -1.42 -8.73
C ILE A 132 12.43 -2.26 -7.91
N CYS A 133 12.13 -2.55 -6.64
CA CYS A 133 12.86 -3.60 -5.93
C CYS A 133 12.14 -4.27 -4.74
N GLN A 134 12.70 -5.41 -4.32
CA GLN A 134 12.40 -6.13 -3.09
C GLN A 134 13.41 -5.70 -2.01
N SER A 135 12.93 -5.40 -0.79
CA SER A 135 13.80 -5.04 0.35
C SER A 135 13.65 -6.04 1.48
N SER A 136 14.77 -6.58 1.99
CA SER A 136 14.79 -7.42 3.20
C SER A 136 15.22 -6.63 4.44
N SER A 137 14.69 -7.03 5.60
CA SER A 137 15.15 -6.66 6.95
C SER A 137 15.43 -5.18 7.23
N TYR A 138 14.43 -4.40 7.70
CA TYR A 138 14.75 -3.19 8.46
C TYR A 138 13.74 -2.66 9.49
N ILE A 139 13.19 -3.51 10.35
CA ILE A 139 12.31 -3.02 11.42
C ILE A 139 12.49 -3.86 12.68
N ASN A 140 13.57 -3.59 13.43
CA ASN A 140 13.85 -4.25 14.70
C ASN A 140 14.23 -3.32 15.87
N THR A 141 14.18 -1.99 15.66
CA THR A 141 14.17 -1.03 16.77
C THR A 141 12.95 -1.28 17.66
N LYS A 142 13.20 -1.46 18.96
CA LYS A 142 12.19 -1.97 19.91
C LYS A 142 11.11 -0.94 20.26
N GLU A 143 11.37 0.35 20.02
CA GLU A 143 10.55 1.48 20.50
C GLU A 143 10.09 2.40 19.36
N GLY A 144 8.82 2.78 19.38
CA GLY A 144 8.19 3.71 18.42
C GLY A 144 7.46 3.06 17.23
N ILE A 145 7.82 1.84 16.81
CA ILE A 145 7.16 1.16 15.66
C ILE A 145 6.47 -0.14 16.11
N SER A 146 5.15 -0.20 15.91
CA SER A 146 4.32 -1.35 16.32
C SER A 146 4.79 -2.66 15.67
N LEU A 147 4.74 -3.76 16.43
CA LEU A 147 5.12 -5.11 15.97
C LEU A 147 4.44 -5.52 14.66
N TYR A 148 3.19 -5.09 14.46
CA TYR A 148 2.42 -5.37 13.25
C TYR A 148 2.92 -4.55 12.05
N THR A 149 3.22 -3.27 12.26
CA THR A 149 3.89 -2.40 11.25
C THR A 149 5.20 -3.02 10.78
N ARG A 150 5.99 -3.62 11.71
CA ARG A 150 7.24 -4.32 11.38
C ARG A 150 7.00 -5.50 10.44
N LYS A 151 6.05 -6.38 10.78
CA LYS A 151 5.74 -7.57 9.98
C LYS A 151 5.24 -7.24 8.57
N ILE A 152 4.52 -6.13 8.39
CA ILE A 152 4.07 -5.66 7.08
C ILE A 152 5.22 -5.09 6.27
N ALA A 153 5.97 -4.12 6.82
CA ALA A 153 6.94 -3.39 6.01
C ALA A 153 8.22 -4.20 5.68
N LEU A 154 8.44 -5.34 6.34
CA LEU A 154 9.38 -6.39 5.88
C LEU A 154 8.95 -7.12 4.59
N LYS A 155 7.68 -7.02 4.17
CA LYS A 155 7.13 -7.67 2.97
C LYS A 155 6.87 -6.68 1.82
N LEU A 156 7.19 -5.40 1.99
CA LEU A 156 6.89 -4.38 0.98
C LEU A 156 7.98 -4.31 -0.08
N LYS A 157 7.54 -4.30 -1.34
CA LYS A 157 8.33 -3.80 -2.46
C LYS A 157 8.25 -2.27 -2.42
N HIS A 158 9.40 -1.60 -2.52
CA HIS A 158 9.51 -0.15 -2.47
C HIS A 158 9.96 0.38 -3.82
N HIS A 159 9.35 1.47 -4.27
CA HIS A 159 9.73 2.22 -5.47
C HIS A 159 10.28 3.57 -5.01
N LYS A 160 11.35 4.04 -5.66
CA LYS A 160 11.96 5.32 -5.33
C LYS A 160 12.01 6.19 -6.57
N VAL A 161 11.34 7.33 -6.51
CA VAL A 161 11.41 8.38 -7.53
C VAL A 161 12.24 9.50 -6.94
N ILE A 162 13.31 9.88 -7.66
CA ILE A 162 14.16 11.01 -7.31
C ILE A 162 14.03 12.01 -8.45
N GLU A 163 13.42 13.16 -8.16
CA GLU A 163 13.33 14.29 -9.06
C GLU A 163 14.40 15.31 -8.63
N GLN A 164 15.24 15.75 -9.56
CA GLN A 164 16.24 16.78 -9.33
C GLN A 164 15.96 17.97 -10.25
N VAL A 165 15.89 19.17 -9.68
CA VAL A 165 15.74 20.44 -10.40
C VAL A 165 16.82 21.38 -9.89
N GLY A 166 17.96 21.43 -10.58
CA GLY A 166 19.14 22.17 -10.13
C GLY A 166 19.74 21.60 -8.85
N ASP A 167 19.73 22.41 -7.79
CA ASP A 167 20.19 22.11 -6.43
C ASP A 167 19.09 21.48 -5.55
N GLN A 168 17.83 21.56 -5.97
CA GLN A 168 16.68 21.04 -5.25
C GLN A 168 16.37 19.59 -5.64
N TYR A 169 16.18 18.76 -4.62
CA TYR A 169 15.80 17.35 -4.75
C TYR A 169 14.41 17.13 -4.16
N VAL A 170 13.63 16.27 -4.81
CA VAL A 170 12.38 15.71 -4.27
C VAL A 170 12.50 14.20 -4.32
N VAL A 171 12.46 13.56 -3.14
CA VAL A 171 12.60 12.11 -2.99
C VAL A 171 11.26 11.54 -2.54
N LYS A 172 10.65 10.72 -3.40
CA LYS A 172 9.40 10.01 -3.15
C LYS A 172 9.72 8.53 -2.98
N THR A 173 9.59 8.04 -1.76
CA THR A 173 9.65 6.61 -1.44
C THR A 173 8.22 6.08 -1.41
N LEU A 174 7.84 5.37 -2.45
CA LEU A 174 6.50 4.85 -2.65
C LEU A 174 6.47 3.36 -2.26
N SER A 175 5.41 2.95 -1.54
CA SER A 175 5.10 1.54 -1.32
C SER A 175 3.60 1.35 -1.38
N THR A 176 3.14 0.13 -1.59
CA THR A 176 1.71 -0.16 -1.58
C THR A 176 1.07 -0.07 -0.18
N PHE A 177 1.81 0.33 0.87
CA PHE A 177 1.29 0.53 2.24
C PHE A 177 1.39 1.98 2.75
N ARG A 178 2.56 2.59 2.65
CA ARG A 178 2.84 3.96 3.13
C ARG A 178 3.84 4.63 2.19
N ASN A 179 3.54 5.88 1.82
CA ASN A 179 4.36 6.70 0.95
C ASN A 179 5.02 7.80 1.76
N TYR A 180 6.32 8.02 1.54
CA TYR A 180 7.08 9.08 2.19
C TYR A 180 7.73 9.98 1.14
N THR A 181 7.38 11.27 1.18
CA THR A 181 7.89 12.29 0.27
C THR A 181 8.50 13.42 1.07
N PHE A 182 9.72 13.80 0.72
CA PHE A 182 10.39 14.96 1.28
C PHE A 182 11.20 15.66 0.18
N SER A 183 11.44 16.95 0.37
CA SER A 183 12.26 17.77 -0.51
C SER A 183 13.30 18.55 0.28
N PHE A 184 14.44 18.80 -0.33
CA PHE A 184 15.58 19.45 0.29
C PHE A 184 16.47 20.13 -0.76
N ARG A 185 17.31 21.04 -0.30
CA ARG A 185 18.50 21.50 -1.02
C ARG A 185 19.74 20.94 -0.35
N VAL A 186 20.77 20.67 -1.14
CA VAL A 186 22.03 20.14 -0.60
C VAL A 186 22.76 21.26 0.15
N ASN A 187 23.33 20.92 1.30
CA ASN A 187 23.98 21.81 2.27
C ASN A 187 23.06 22.80 3.02
N GLU A 188 21.73 22.69 2.88
CA GLU A 188 20.76 23.45 3.69
C GLU A 188 20.08 22.55 4.74
N GLU A 189 20.00 23.00 6.01
CA GLU A 189 19.27 22.29 7.07
C GLU A 189 17.77 22.61 6.99
N PHE A 190 16.91 21.58 6.98
CA PHE A 190 15.45 21.72 6.92
C PHE A 190 14.77 20.96 8.06
N VAL A 191 13.52 21.33 8.37
CA VAL A 191 12.68 20.61 9.34
C VAL A 191 11.96 19.48 8.61
N GLU A 192 12.27 18.24 8.99
CA GLU A 192 11.66 17.03 8.45
C GLU A 192 10.64 16.49 9.45
N PHE A 193 9.43 16.17 8.98
CA PHE A 193 8.45 15.40 9.75
C PHE A 193 8.30 14.02 9.11
N THR A 194 8.66 12.96 9.83
CA THR A 194 8.70 11.58 9.31
C THR A 194 7.33 10.92 9.38
N LYS A 195 6.33 11.65 8.88
CA LYS A 195 4.92 11.24 8.84
C LYS A 195 4.78 9.89 8.16
N ALA A 196 4.00 9.00 8.77
CA ALA A 196 3.80 7.63 8.33
C ALA A 196 5.09 6.77 8.32
N LEU A 197 6.19 7.19 8.95
CA LEU A 197 7.27 6.30 9.33
C LEU A 197 7.18 6.04 10.84
N ASP A 198 7.86 6.87 11.62
CA ASP A 198 7.86 6.89 13.08
C ASP A 198 7.25 8.17 13.67
N ASP A 199 6.68 9.04 12.82
CA ASP A 199 5.89 10.22 13.18
C ASP A 199 6.64 11.21 14.12
N ARG A 200 7.93 11.44 13.84
CA ARG A 200 8.81 12.35 14.59
C ARG A 200 9.18 13.60 13.79
N HIS A 201 9.46 14.70 14.51
CA HIS A 201 10.15 15.85 13.96
C HIS A 201 11.66 15.71 14.15
N CYS A 202 12.42 16.02 13.10
CA CYS A 202 13.88 16.10 13.14
C CYS A 202 14.39 17.26 12.27
N LYS A 203 15.63 17.66 12.49
CA LYS A 203 16.37 18.60 11.65
C LYS A 203 17.30 17.81 10.76
N SER A 204 17.14 17.97 9.46
CA SER A 204 17.82 17.14 8.46
C SER A 204 18.71 17.99 7.59
N LEU A 205 19.93 17.51 7.37
CA LEU A 205 20.93 18.15 6.52
C LEU A 205 21.46 17.09 5.55
N VAL A 206 21.41 17.37 4.25
CA VAL A 206 21.92 16.49 3.19
C VAL A 206 23.17 17.10 2.56
N THR A 207 24.25 16.34 2.46
CA THR A 207 25.55 16.75 1.91
C THR A 207 26.08 15.72 0.91
N TRP A 208 27.03 16.12 0.07
CA TRP A 208 27.80 15.19 -0.76
C TRP A 208 29.09 14.78 -0.06
N GLU A 209 29.28 13.47 0.13
CA GLU A 209 30.51 12.85 0.61
C GLU A 209 31.09 11.96 -0.49
N GLY A 210 31.97 12.54 -1.32
CA GLY A 210 32.49 11.86 -2.52
C GLY A 210 31.37 11.55 -3.52
N ASN A 211 31.13 10.27 -3.78
CA ASN A 211 30.03 9.80 -4.64
C ASN A 211 28.72 9.49 -3.88
N LYS A 212 28.68 9.73 -2.56
CA LYS A 212 27.51 9.46 -1.71
C LYS A 212 26.76 10.74 -1.36
N LEU A 213 25.44 10.67 -1.42
CA LEU A 213 24.54 11.69 -0.88
C LEU A 213 24.12 11.27 0.53
N VAL A 214 24.64 11.96 1.54
CA VAL A 214 24.53 11.59 2.96
C VAL A 214 23.61 12.56 3.68
N CYS A 215 22.68 12.04 4.48
CA CYS A 215 21.73 12.79 5.29
C CYS A 215 21.91 12.48 6.77
N ILE A 216 22.02 13.53 7.58
CA ILE A 216 22.05 13.44 9.04
C ILE A 216 20.74 14.02 9.59
N GLN A 217 20.01 13.21 10.36
CA GLN A 217 18.71 13.56 10.95
C GLN A 217 18.86 13.77 12.47
N LYS A 218 19.03 15.02 12.91
CA LYS A 218 19.16 15.39 14.32
C LYS A 218 17.79 15.43 15.00
N GLY A 219 17.62 14.71 16.10
CA GLY A 219 16.37 14.68 16.87
C GLY A 219 16.46 13.77 18.10
N GLU A 220 15.35 13.19 18.51
CA GLU A 220 15.24 12.27 19.66
C GLU A 220 16.18 11.04 19.54
N LYS A 221 16.38 10.54 18.32
CA LYS A 221 17.16 9.32 18.04
C LYS A 221 18.60 9.67 17.63
N LYS A 222 19.57 9.03 18.30
CA LYS A 222 21.01 9.16 18.03
C LYS A 222 21.38 8.46 16.72
N ASN A 223 22.46 8.91 16.08
CA ASN A 223 23.02 8.32 14.85
C ASN A 223 21.98 8.06 13.74
N ARG A 224 20.94 8.91 13.67
CA ARG A 224 19.87 8.76 12.69
C ARG A 224 20.25 9.45 11.38
N GLY A 225 20.11 8.75 10.28
CA GLY A 225 20.49 9.27 8.96
C GLY A 225 20.36 8.23 7.85
N TRP A 226 20.84 8.60 6.66
CA TRP A 226 20.94 7.69 5.52
C TRP A 226 22.02 8.11 4.53
N ALA A 227 22.50 7.19 3.71
CA ALA A 227 23.42 7.44 2.61
C ALA A 227 22.90 6.78 1.32
N HIS A 228 22.72 7.56 0.24
CA HIS A 228 22.48 7.03 -1.10
C HIS A 228 23.76 7.09 -1.94
N TRP A 229 23.98 6.11 -2.81
CA TRP A 229 24.98 6.20 -3.88
C TRP A 229 24.58 5.32 -5.07
N ILE A 230 25.24 5.51 -6.21
CA ILE A 230 25.01 4.70 -7.42
C ILE A 230 26.25 3.87 -7.72
N GLU A 231 26.04 2.58 -7.98
CA GLU A 231 27.06 1.56 -8.25
C GLU A 231 26.44 0.49 -9.17
N ASP A 232 27.11 0.10 -10.25
CA ASP A 232 26.64 -0.92 -11.22
C ASP A 232 25.17 -0.77 -11.70
N ASP A 233 24.75 0.46 -12.04
CA ASP A 233 23.36 0.83 -12.39
C ASP A 233 22.30 0.46 -11.34
N LYS A 234 22.72 0.41 -10.07
CA LYS A 234 21.85 0.26 -8.92
C LYS A 234 22.00 1.48 -8.02
N LEU A 235 20.87 1.93 -7.49
CA LEU A 235 20.84 2.90 -6.41
C LEU A 235 20.93 2.13 -5.09
N HIS A 236 22.00 2.35 -4.35
CA HIS A 236 22.18 1.83 -3.00
C HIS A 236 21.66 2.85 -1.99
N LEU A 237 21.10 2.35 -0.89
CA LEU A 237 20.61 3.13 0.25
C LEU A 237 21.00 2.41 1.53
N GLU A 238 21.79 3.06 2.37
CA GLU A 238 21.95 2.67 3.77
C GLU A 238 21.14 3.60 4.66
N LEU A 239 20.41 3.04 5.63
CA LEU A 239 19.71 3.81 6.67
C LEU A 239 20.37 3.48 8.01
N HIS A 240 20.62 4.48 8.84
CA HIS A 240 21.28 4.34 10.13
C HIS A 240 20.37 4.89 11.22
N CYS A 241 20.29 4.20 12.36
CA CYS A 241 19.61 4.71 13.54
C CYS A 241 20.14 3.98 14.78
N GLU A 242 20.61 4.72 15.78
CA GLU A 242 21.22 4.22 17.01
C GLU A 242 22.42 3.29 16.73
N ASP A 243 22.25 1.98 16.88
CA ASP A 243 23.23 0.92 16.62
C ASP A 243 22.86 0.03 15.40
N GLN A 244 21.78 0.36 14.68
CA GLN A 244 21.25 -0.44 13.57
C GLN A 244 21.59 0.17 12.20
N VAL A 245 21.80 -0.70 11.19
CA VAL A 245 22.08 -0.31 9.80
C VAL A 245 21.27 -1.13 8.80
N CYS A 246 20.56 -0.45 7.89
CA CYS A 246 19.83 -1.03 6.76
C CYS A 246 20.70 -1.05 5.53
N LYS A 247 20.48 -2.00 4.64
CA LYS A 247 20.91 -1.90 3.24
C LYS A 247 19.73 -2.20 2.32
N GLN A 248 19.40 -1.26 1.44
CA GLN A 248 18.46 -1.42 0.34
C GLN A 248 19.22 -1.17 -0.96
N VAL A 249 18.87 -1.93 -1.99
CA VAL A 249 19.44 -1.80 -3.34
C VAL A 249 18.27 -1.75 -4.30
N PHE A 250 18.27 -0.78 -5.21
CA PHE A 250 17.21 -0.56 -6.18
C PHE A 250 17.78 -0.65 -7.58
N LYS A 251 17.13 -1.39 -8.48
CA LYS A 251 17.51 -1.46 -9.89
C LYS A 251 16.72 -0.43 -10.69
N ARG A 252 17.41 0.44 -11.42
CA ARG A 252 16.77 1.40 -12.34
C ARG A 252 15.92 0.65 -13.37
N VAL A 253 14.69 1.10 -13.59
CA VAL A 253 13.84 0.61 -14.69
C VAL A 253 13.69 1.77 -15.69
N VAL A 254 13.78 1.42 -16.96
CA VAL A 254 13.64 2.30 -18.12
C VAL A 254 12.29 2.00 -18.75
#